data_AF-A0A656QQB8-F1
#
_entry.id   AF-A0A656QQB8-F1
#
_cell.length_a   1.000
_cell.length_b   1.000
_cell.length_c   1.000
_cell.angle_alpha   90.00
_cell.angle_beta   90.00
_cell.angle_gamma   90.00
#
_symmetry.space_group_name_H-M   'P 1'
#
loop_
_entity.id
_entity.type
_entity.pdbx_description
1 polymer ?
#
loop_
_entity_poly.entity_id
_entity_poly.type
_entity_poly.pdbx_seq_one_letter_code
_entity_poly.pdbx_strand_id
1 'polypeptide(L)'
;MTINKKQSSKAVTEIAEKTLHDPHASKIAKSFAGSVLAQRHTNKQTGAAMEHKASQALRSPKYSEETRRMAASLIAQSNKERKSK
;
A
#
# COMPACT_ATOMS: atom_id res chain seq x y z
N MET A 1 15.51 -4.79 14.84
CA MET A 1 14.49 -4.68 13.78
C MET A 1 13.95 -3.27 13.79
N THR A 2 14.23 -2.47 12.76
CA THR A 2 13.78 -1.08 12.64
C THR A 2 12.28 -1.05 12.35
N ILE A 3 11.48 -0.73 13.38
CA ILE A 3 10.03 -0.60 13.24
C ILE A 3 9.77 0.66 12.42
N ASN A 4 9.18 0.50 11.25
CA ASN A 4 8.80 1.63 10.41
C ASN A 4 7.58 2.32 11.05
N LYS A 5 7.82 3.25 11.98
CA LYS A 5 6.77 4.03 12.69
C LYS A 5 6.01 5.00 11.76
N LYS A 6 6.35 5.10 10.47
CA LYS A 6 5.59 5.86 9.49
C LYS A 6 4.35 5.07 9.09
N GLN A 7 3.38 4.98 10.00
CA GLN A 7 2.08 4.41 9.70
C GLN A 7 1.44 5.16 8.53
N SER A 8 0.83 4.42 7.61
CA SER A 8 -0.11 4.93 6.61
C SER A 8 -1.01 5.95 7.28
N SER A 9 -1.10 7.16 6.71
CA SER A 9 -1.94 8.23 7.26
C SER A 9 -3.34 7.66 7.53
N LYS A 10 -4.00 8.06 8.62
CA LYS A 10 -5.37 7.59 8.93
C LYS A 10 -6.28 7.65 7.69
N ALA A 11 -6.15 8.71 6.89
CA ALA A 11 -6.83 8.86 5.61
C ALA A 11 -6.55 7.73 4.59
N VAL A 12 -5.29 7.33 4.38
CA VAL A 12 -4.93 6.25 3.45
C VAL A 12 -5.44 4.90 3.94
N THR A 13 -5.44 4.71 5.26
CA THR A 13 -6.00 3.51 5.89
C THR A 13 -7.51 3.45 5.72
N GLU A 14 -8.20 4.56 5.92
CA GLU A 14 -9.65 4.63 5.80
C GLU A 14 -10.11 4.44 4.35
N ILE A 15 -9.36 5.01 3.38
CA ILE A 15 -9.58 4.76 1.95
C ILE A 15 -9.33 3.28 1.63
N ALA A 16 -8.29 2.67 2.20
CA ALA A 16 -8.03 1.25 2.06
C ALA A 16 -9.18 0.39 2.64
N GLU A 17 -9.66 0.69 3.85
CA GLU A 17 -10.80 -0.02 4.45
C GLU A 17 -12.07 0.10 3.60
N LYS A 18 -12.37 1.31 3.10
CA LYS A 18 -13.48 1.54 2.18
C LYS A 18 -13.30 0.72 0.89
N THR A 19 -12.10 0.73 0.32
CA THR A 19 -11.76 -0.05 -0.89
C THR A 19 -11.87 -1.56 -0.65
N LEU A 20 -11.55 -2.05 0.56
CA LEU A 20 -11.65 -3.45 0.91
C LEU A 20 -13.11 -3.91 1.02
N HIS A 21 -13.96 -3.06 1.61
CA HIS A 21 -15.40 -3.29 1.76
C HIS A 21 -16.21 -3.01 0.49
N ASP A 22 -15.66 -2.24 -0.45
CA ASP A 22 -16.33 -1.91 -1.70
C ASP A 22 -16.42 -3.16 -2.63
N PRO A 23 -17.63 -3.63 -3.00
CA PRO A 23 -17.79 -4.75 -3.93
C PRO A 23 -17.31 -4.42 -5.35
N HIS A 24 -17.29 -3.15 -5.76
CA HIS A 24 -16.82 -2.70 -7.07
C HIS A 24 -15.30 -2.51 -7.14
N ALA A 25 -14.61 -2.52 -6.00
CA ALA A 25 -13.17 -2.37 -5.98
C ALA A 25 -12.46 -3.57 -6.64
N SER A 26 -11.46 -3.24 -7.46
CA SER A 26 -10.63 -4.23 -8.15
C SER A 26 -9.89 -5.14 -7.17
N LYS A 27 -9.69 -6.42 -7.53
CA LYS A 27 -8.90 -7.39 -6.71
C LYS A 27 -7.53 -6.85 -6.30
N ILE A 28 -6.90 -6.05 -7.17
CA ILE A 28 -5.61 -5.41 -6.90
C ILE A 28 -5.74 -4.27 -5.88
N ALA A 29 -6.78 -3.44 -5.98
CA ALA A 29 -7.04 -2.38 -5.02
C ALA A 29 -7.33 -2.97 -3.62
N LYS A 30 -8.11 -4.06 -3.54
CA LYS A 30 -8.32 -4.83 -2.30
C LYS A 30 -7.02 -5.43 -1.75
N SER A 31 -6.14 -5.94 -2.63
CA SER A 31 -4.83 -6.47 -2.23
C SER A 31 -3.91 -5.39 -1.65
N PHE A 32 -3.92 -4.19 -2.24
CA PHE A 32 -3.20 -3.04 -1.71
C PHE A 32 -3.78 -2.59 -0.38
N ALA A 33 -5.10 -2.44 -0.30
CA ALA A 33 -5.79 -2.08 0.93
C ALA A 33 -5.47 -3.06 2.08
N GLY A 34 -5.56 -4.37 1.82
CA GLY A 34 -5.21 -5.39 2.80
C GLY A 34 -3.75 -5.30 3.25
N SER A 35 -2.84 -4.91 2.36
CA SER A 35 -1.42 -4.72 2.71
C SER A 35 -1.19 -3.45 3.55
N VAL A 36 -1.90 -2.36 3.24
CA VAL A 36 -1.89 -1.12 4.05
C VAL A 36 -2.39 -1.44 5.47
N LEU A 37 -3.47 -2.20 5.58
CA LEU A 37 -4.06 -2.58 6.87
C LEU A 37 -3.17 -3.54 7.65
N ALA A 38 -2.59 -4.53 6.98
CA ALA A 38 -1.63 -5.45 7.58
C ALA A 38 -0.41 -4.68 8.13
N GLN A 39 0.10 -3.68 7.41
CA GLN A 39 1.18 -2.82 7.89
C GLN A 39 0.78 -1.93 9.07
N ARG A 40 -0.50 -1.50 9.14
CA ARG A 40 -0.96 -0.63 10.24
C ARG A 40 -1.16 -1.40 11.53
N HIS A 41 -1.79 -2.58 11.45
CA HIS A 41 -2.13 -3.39 12.62
C HIS A 41 -0.98 -4.28 13.07
N THR A 42 0.04 -4.51 12.23
CA THR A 42 1.13 -5.42 12.55
C THR A 42 2.48 -4.79 12.23
N ASN A 43 3.55 -5.28 12.85
CA ASN A 43 4.92 -4.92 12.49
C ASN A 43 5.38 -5.56 11.15
N LYS A 44 4.47 -6.17 10.38
CA LYS A 44 4.79 -6.81 9.09
C LYS A 44 4.95 -5.74 8.01
N GLN A 45 6.04 -5.81 7.28
CA GLN A 45 6.31 -4.91 6.16
C GLN A 45 5.65 -5.43 4.87
N THR A 46 5.40 -4.53 3.92
CA THR A 46 4.94 -4.92 2.58
C THR A 46 6.06 -5.72 1.92
N GLY A 47 5.79 -6.99 1.64
CA GLY A 47 6.76 -7.87 0.99
C GLY A 47 7.05 -7.44 -0.46
N ALA A 48 8.20 -7.87 -0.98
CA ALA A 48 8.67 -7.53 -2.32
C ALA A 48 7.64 -7.79 -3.43
N ALA A 49 6.86 -8.86 -3.32
CA ALA A 49 5.80 -9.17 -4.28
C ALA A 49 4.70 -8.09 -4.34
N MET A 50 4.35 -7.49 -3.20
CA MET A 50 3.34 -6.45 -3.13
C MET A 50 3.91 -5.09 -3.53
N GLU A 51 5.17 -4.80 -3.21
CA GLU A 51 5.88 -3.63 -3.76
C GLU A 51 5.92 -3.68 -5.28
N HIS A 52 6.17 -4.85 -5.86
CA HIS A 52 6.22 -5.02 -7.31
C HIS A 52 4.85 -4.81 -7.96
N LYS A 53 3.77 -5.28 -7.31
CA LYS A 53 2.40 -4.98 -7.76
C LYS A 53 2.09 -3.49 -7.65
N ALA A 54 2.47 -2.85 -6.55
CA ALA A 54 2.26 -1.43 -6.31
C ALA A 54 3.03 -0.57 -7.34
N SER A 55 4.26 -0.97 -7.71
CA SER A 55 5.05 -0.25 -8.71
C SER A 55 4.46 -0.41 -10.11
N GLN A 56 3.94 -1.59 -10.43
CA GLN A 56 3.20 -1.81 -11.67
C GLN A 56 1.90 -1.01 -11.71
N ALA A 57 1.20 -0.88 -10.57
CA ALA A 57 0.00 -0.06 -10.49
C ALA A 57 0.29 1.43 -10.66
N LEU A 58 1.41 1.93 -10.12
CA LEU A 58 1.87 3.30 -10.37
C LEU A 58 2.19 3.57 -11.85
N ARG A 59 2.77 2.57 -12.52
CA ARG A 59 3.15 2.66 -13.94
C ARG A 59 1.97 2.47 -14.89
N SER A 60 0.89 1.87 -14.42
CA SER A 60 -0.27 1.58 -15.27
C SER A 60 -1.32 2.69 -15.17
N PRO A 61 -1.71 3.32 -16.29
CA PRO A 61 -2.77 4.32 -16.30
C PRO A 61 -4.16 3.72 -16.07
N LYS A 62 -4.27 2.37 -16.04
CA LYS A 62 -5.53 1.66 -15.77
C LYS A 62 -6.03 1.86 -14.34
N TYR A 63 -5.19 2.32 -13.41
CA TYR A 63 -5.58 2.54 -12.02
C TYR A 63 -5.89 4.00 -11.74
N SER A 64 -6.93 4.22 -10.93
CA SER A 64 -7.30 5.55 -10.45
C SER A 64 -6.13 6.22 -9.74
N GLU A 65 -6.12 7.56 -9.75
CA GLU A 65 -5.10 8.33 -9.06
C GLU A 65 -5.04 7.99 -7.56
N GLU A 66 -6.19 7.75 -6.94
CA GLU A 66 -6.28 7.29 -5.54
C GLU A 66 -5.57 5.94 -5.32
N THR A 67 -5.79 4.96 -6.20
CA THR A 67 -5.12 3.66 -6.11
C THR A 67 -3.61 3.81 -6.27
N ARG A 68 -3.17 4.66 -7.19
CA ARG A 68 -1.75 4.96 -7.40
C ARG A 68 -1.13 5.68 -6.19
N ARG A 69 -1.85 6.61 -5.55
CA ARG A 69 -1.42 7.27 -4.30
C ARG A 69 -1.30 6.27 -3.15
N MET A 70 -2.24 5.34 -3.00
CA MET A 70 -2.15 4.26 -2.01
C MET A 70 -0.93 3.36 -2.27
N ALA A 71 -0.73 2.96 -3.53
CA ALA A 71 0.43 2.17 -3.95
C ALA A 71 1.76 2.90 -3.72
N ALA A 72 1.81 4.22 -3.99
CA ALA A 72 2.98 5.05 -3.70
C ALA A 72 3.27 5.16 -2.21
N SER A 73 2.24 5.32 -1.38
CA SER A 73 2.39 5.33 0.09
C SER A 73 2.96 4.00 0.58
N LEU A 74 2.42 2.87 0.07
CA LEU A 74 2.92 1.53 0.39
C LEU A 74 4.40 1.36 0.04
N ILE A 75 4.84 1.85 -1.13
CA ILE A 75 6.25 1.78 -1.55
C ILE A 75 7.13 2.74 -0.75
N ALA A 76 6.62 3.92 -0.39
CA ALA A 76 7.34 4.89 0.44
C ALA A 76 7.52 4.39 1.88
N GLN A 77 6.66 3.46 2.31
CA GLN A 77 6.61 2.88 3.65
C GLN A 77 7.16 1.45 3.71
N SER A 78 7.30 0.76 2.57
CA SER A 78 8.03 -0.50 2.49
C SER A 78 9.53 -0.21 2.58
N ASN A 79 10.09 -0.57 3.73
CA ASN A 79 11.47 -0.44 4.18
C ASN A 79 12.38 0.52 3.38
N LYS A 80 12.57 1.74 3.90
CA LYS A 80 13.44 2.78 3.32
C LYS A 80 14.92 2.40 3.23
N GLU A 81 15.37 1.39 3.97
CA GLU A 81 16.76 0.90 3.90
C GLU A 81 17.15 0.35 2.52
N ARG A 82 16.20 0.07 1.62
CA ARG A 82 16.52 -0.30 0.24
C ARG A 82 16.89 0.88 -0.67
N LYS A 83 16.65 2.14 -0.26
CA LYS A 83 16.96 3.36 -1.05
C LYS A 83 18.13 4.19 -0.51
N SER A 84 18.79 3.76 0.56
CA SER A 84 20.00 4.41 1.07
C SER A 84 21.23 3.58 0.71
N LYS A 85 21.61 3.59 -0.56
CA LYS A 85 22.99 3.34 -0.97
C LYS A 85 23.33 4.25 -2.14
#